data_AF-A6DTJ9-F1
#
_entry.id   AF-A6DTJ9-F1
#
_cell.length_a   1.000
_cell.length_b   1.000
_cell.length_c   1.000
_cell.angle_alpha   90.00
_cell.angle_beta   90.00
_cell.angle_gamma   90.00
#
_symmetry.space_group_name_H-M   'P 1'
#
loop_
_entity.id
_entity.type
_entity.pdbx_description
1 polymer ?
#
loop_
_entity_poly.entity_id
_entity_poly.type
_entity_poly.pdbx_seq_one_letter_code
_entity_poly.pdbx_strand_id
1 'polypeptide(L)'
;MQKLSNKMISRYSLALIFFYHGLVPKLLFKSEQEVLMNNTFMPFMEKDFALVSSGIAEVLYAFLLVIFASNKKLLYPAMAFSLLATIAIFIQLPQLMTHAFNPFSINLAVFSLALINLKCLNEERGS
;
A
#
# COMPACT_ATOMS: atom_id res chain seq x y z
N MET A 1 5.35 17.10 21.32
CA MET A 1 6.35 16.88 20.26
C MET A 1 6.41 15.42 19.79
N GLN A 2 6.52 14.43 20.69
CA GLN A 2 6.64 13.02 20.29
C GLN A 2 5.46 12.47 19.44
N LYS A 3 4.22 12.85 19.76
CA LYS A 3 3.02 12.45 18.98
C LYS A 3 3.04 12.96 17.53
N LEU A 4 3.44 14.22 17.35
CA LEU A 4 3.56 14.84 16.03
C LEU A 4 4.63 14.14 15.17
N SER A 5 5.75 13.77 15.79
CA SER A 5 6.81 12.99 15.15
C SER A 5 6.29 11.62 14.66
N ASN A 6 5.60 10.86 15.52
CA ASN A 6 5.06 9.54 15.16
C ASN A 6 4.02 9.62 14.03
N LYS A 7 3.17 10.66 14.03
CA LYS A 7 2.22 10.92 12.94
C LYS A 7 2.93 11.16 11.62
N MET A 8 3.96 12.01 11.60
CA MET A 8 4.70 12.29 10.37
C MET A 8 5.46 11.05 9.88
N ILE A 9 6.17 10.36 10.78
CA ILE A 9 6.92 9.14 10.45
C ILE A 9 5.99 8.10 9.81
N SER A 10 4.89 7.75 10.48
CA SER A 10 3.95 6.75 9.94
C SER A 10 3.31 7.18 8.62
N ARG A 11 3.02 8.47 8.43
CA ARG A 11 2.42 8.98 7.19
C ARG A 11 3.40 8.92 6.02
N TYR A 12 4.61 9.42 6.22
CA TYR A 12 5.63 9.44 5.17
C TYR A 12 6.11 8.03 4.84
N SER A 13 6.24 7.13 5.82
CA SER A 13 6.55 5.73 5.55
C SER A 13 5.49 5.05 4.68
N LEU A 14 4.20 5.28 4.94
CA LEU A 14 3.13 4.78 4.06
C LEU A 14 3.25 5.34 2.64
N ALA A 15 3.42 6.66 2.51
CA ALA A 15 3.55 7.31 1.22
C ALA A 15 4.77 6.76 0.45
N LEU A 16 5.90 6.58 1.12
CA LEU A 16 7.12 6.02 0.52
C LEU A 16 6.91 4.58 0.05
N ILE A 17 6.22 3.73 0.82
CA ILE A 17 5.90 2.35 0.41
C ILE A 17 5.06 2.38 -0.88
N PHE A 18 3.93 3.10 -0.89
CA PHE A 18 3.07 3.18 -2.07
C PHE A 18 3.78 3.82 -3.28
N PHE A 19 4.57 4.87 -3.06
CA PHE A 19 5.33 5.52 -4.12
C PHE A 19 6.37 4.57 -4.72
N TYR A 20 7.13 3.88 -3.87
CA TYR A 20 8.16 2.94 -4.31
C TYR A 20 7.55 1.76 -5.07
N HIS A 21 6.51 1.13 -4.52
CA HIS A 21 5.84 -0.01 -5.17
C HIS A 21 5.12 0.37 -6.45
N GLY A 22 4.56 1.58 -6.54
CA GLY A 22 3.92 2.05 -7.75
C GLY A 22 4.95 2.38 -8.83
N LEU A 23 6.04 3.06 -8.45
CA LEU A 23 7.02 3.55 -9.40
C LEU A 23 8.00 2.46 -9.85
N VAL A 24 8.69 1.82 -8.91
CA VAL A 24 9.87 1.00 -9.22
C VAL A 24 9.46 -0.35 -9.81
N PRO A 25 8.81 -1.27 -9.09
CA PRO A 25 8.56 -2.60 -9.61
C PRO A 25 7.43 -2.64 -10.65
N LYS A 26 6.54 -1.64 -10.69
CA LYS A 26 5.43 -1.59 -11.66
C LYS A 26 5.75 -0.72 -12.88
N LEU A 27 6.00 0.57 -12.72
CA LEU A 27 6.15 1.49 -13.85
C LEU A 27 7.53 1.46 -14.52
N LEU A 28 8.61 1.38 -13.74
CA LEU A 28 9.98 1.43 -14.27
C LEU A 28 10.48 0.06 -14.74
N PHE A 29 10.31 -0.98 -13.91
CA PHE A 29 10.92 -2.30 -14.16
C PHE A 29 9.92 -3.37 -14.61
N LYS A 30 8.61 -3.14 -14.47
CA LYS A 30 7.55 -4.10 -14.85
C LYS A 30 7.86 -5.54 -14.40
N SER A 31 8.16 -5.72 -13.12
CA SER A 31 8.63 -6.98 -12.57
C SER A 31 7.65 -8.14 -12.83
N GLU A 32 8.19 -9.35 -13.04
CA GLU A 32 7.38 -10.54 -13.33
C GLU A 32 6.37 -10.85 -12.21
N GLN A 33 6.74 -10.61 -10.95
CA GLN A 33 5.86 -10.82 -9.80
C GLN A 33 4.67 -9.86 -9.82
N GLU A 34 4.89 -8.57 -10.09
CA GLU A 34 3.80 -7.58 -10.17
C GLU A 34 2.89 -7.87 -11.37
N VAL A 35 3.48 -8.25 -12.50
CA VAL A 35 2.74 -8.71 -13.69
C VAL A 35 1.84 -9.89 -13.36
N LEU A 36 2.39 -10.92 -12.67
CA LEU A 36 1.64 -12.10 -12.25
C LEU A 36 0.48 -11.69 -11.32
N MET A 37 0.77 -10.92 -10.29
CA MET A 37 -0.25 -10.48 -9.32
C MET A 37 -1.36 -9.67 -9.97
N ASN A 38 -1.04 -8.69 -10.83
CA ASN A 38 -2.04 -7.88 -11.50
C ASN A 38 -2.89 -8.69 -12.47
N ASN A 39 -2.28 -9.60 -13.25
CA ASN A 39 -3.01 -10.46 -14.18
C ASN A 39 -3.93 -11.46 -13.44
N THR A 40 -3.51 -11.94 -12.26
CA THR A 40 -4.33 -12.82 -11.43
C THR A 40 -5.51 -12.07 -10.80
N PHE A 41 -5.30 -10.84 -10.31
CA PHE A 41 -6.36 -10.09 -9.60
C PHE A 41 -7.29 -9.30 -10.52
N MET A 42 -6.85 -8.95 -11.72
CA MET A 42 -7.61 -8.20 -12.72
C MET A 42 -7.65 -8.94 -14.07
N PRO A 43 -8.16 -10.19 -14.12
CA PRO A 43 -8.08 -11.05 -15.32
C PRO A 43 -8.92 -10.54 -16.50
N PHE A 44 -9.80 -9.58 -16.26
CA PHE A 44 -10.66 -8.94 -17.25
C PHE A 44 -10.02 -7.71 -17.92
N MET A 45 -8.84 -7.28 -17.46
CA MET A 45 -8.07 -6.20 -18.08
C MET A 45 -6.94 -6.75 -18.92
N GLU A 46 -6.53 -5.98 -19.93
CA GLU A 46 -5.27 -6.24 -20.64
C GLU A 46 -4.10 -6.13 -19.65
N LYS A 47 -3.12 -7.03 -19.76
CA LYS A 47 -2.08 -7.22 -18.75
C LYS A 47 -1.21 -5.98 -18.54
N ASP A 48 -0.76 -5.34 -19.60
CA ASP A 48 0.04 -4.12 -19.51
C ASP A 48 -0.79 -2.95 -18.97
N PHE A 49 -2.05 -2.83 -19.39
CA PHE A 49 -2.99 -1.85 -18.86
C PHE A 49 -3.24 -2.03 -17.35
N ALA A 50 -3.46 -3.27 -16.89
CA ALA A 50 -3.66 -3.59 -15.49
C ALA A 50 -2.44 -3.19 -14.62
N LEU A 51 -1.24 -3.51 -15.10
CA LEU A 51 0.00 -3.18 -14.41
C LEU A 51 0.27 -1.68 -14.35
N VAL A 52 0.13 -0.98 -15.48
CA VAL A 52 0.41 0.47 -15.54
C VAL A 52 -0.63 1.25 -14.73
N SER A 53 -1.90 0.89 -14.84
CA SER A 53 -2.97 1.57 -14.08
C SER A 53 -2.83 1.38 -12.58
N SER A 54 -2.45 0.18 -12.09
CA SER A 54 -2.20 -0.03 -10.67
C SER A 54 -0.96 0.72 -10.18
N GLY A 55 0.12 0.77 -10.98
CA GLY A 55 1.31 1.56 -10.67
C GLY A 55 1.02 3.05 -10.55
N ILE A 56 0.27 3.61 -11.50
CA ILE A 56 -0.17 5.02 -11.45
C ILE A 56 -1.06 5.26 -10.22
N ALA A 57 -2.00 4.37 -9.93
CA ALA A 57 -2.88 4.49 -8.78
C ALA A 57 -2.11 4.52 -7.45
N GLU A 58 -1.10 3.66 -7.28
CA GLU A 58 -0.26 3.64 -6.07
C GLU A 58 0.57 4.93 -5.92
N VAL A 59 1.17 5.43 -7.02
CA VAL A 59 1.91 6.71 -7.01
C VAL A 59 1.00 7.89 -6.67
N LEU A 60 -0.17 7.97 -7.29
CA LEU A 60 -1.15 9.01 -6.99
C LEU A 60 -1.61 8.93 -5.53
N TYR A 61 -1.87 7.71 -5.04
CA TYR A 61 -2.28 7.50 -3.66
C TYR A 61 -1.19 7.93 -2.65
N ALA A 62 0.09 7.70 -2.97
CA ALA A 62 1.20 8.21 -2.17
C ALA A 62 1.20 9.74 -2.07
N PHE A 63 0.97 10.44 -3.17
CA PHE A 63 0.85 11.90 -3.16
C PHE A 63 -0.37 12.37 -2.36
N LEU A 64 -1.51 11.70 -2.49
CA LEU A 64 -2.71 12.00 -1.70
C LEU A 64 -2.45 11.84 -0.20
N LEU A 65 -1.72 10.81 0.22
CA LEU A 65 -1.35 10.60 1.62
C LEU A 65 -0.53 11.76 2.19
N VAL A 66 0.36 12.36 1.39
CA VAL A 66 1.21 13.49 1.81
C VAL A 66 0.44 14.81 1.78
N ILE A 67 -0.22 15.13 0.67
CA ILE A 67 -0.94 16.39 0.47
C ILE A 67 -2.08 16.54 1.48
N PHE A 68 -2.78 15.45 1.77
CA PHE A 68 -3.92 15.44 2.69
C PHE A 68 -3.59 14.71 4.00
N ALA A 69 -2.41 14.97 4.58
CA ALA A 69 -1.92 14.29 5.78
C ALA A 69 -2.87 14.39 7.00
N SER A 70 -3.69 15.44 7.10
CA SER A 70 -4.69 15.63 8.16
C SER A 70 -5.96 14.80 7.96
N ASN A 71 -6.14 14.19 6.78
CA ASN A 71 -7.33 13.41 6.45
C ASN A 71 -7.15 11.93 6.83
N LYS A 72 -7.76 11.55 7.95
CA LYS A 72 -7.77 10.15 8.40
C LYS A 72 -8.50 9.19 7.46
N LYS A 73 -9.41 9.67 6.61
CA LYS A 73 -10.16 8.81 5.68
C LYS A 73 -9.24 8.13 4.67
N LEU A 74 -8.10 8.74 4.35
CA LEU A 74 -7.08 8.15 3.48
C LEU A 74 -6.30 7.01 4.13
N LEU A 75 -6.58 6.63 5.37
CA LEU A 75 -5.93 5.46 5.99
C LEU A 75 -6.74 4.19 5.79
N TYR A 76 -8.07 4.29 5.67
CA TYR A 76 -8.94 3.12 5.49
C TYR A 76 -8.67 2.37 4.18
N PRO A 77 -8.45 3.03 3.02
CA PRO A 77 -8.11 2.31 1.80
C PRO A 77 -6.77 1.58 1.92
N ALA A 78 -5.77 2.14 2.62
CA ALA A 78 -4.49 1.45 2.84
C ALA A 78 -4.66 0.17 3.69
N MET A 79 -5.48 0.26 4.75
CA MET A 79 -5.80 -0.89 5.60
C MET A 79 -6.62 -1.94 4.85
N ALA A 80 -7.63 -1.52 4.09
CA ALA A 80 -8.47 -2.42 3.30
C ALA A 80 -7.65 -3.09 2.19
N PHE A 81 -6.85 -2.32 1.45
CA PHE A 81 -5.98 -2.83 0.39
C PHE A 81 -5.00 -3.87 0.94
N SER A 82 -4.26 -3.57 2.00
CA SER A 82 -3.30 -4.51 2.58
C SER A 82 -3.95 -5.80 3.06
N LEU A 83 -5.13 -5.73 3.69
CA LEU A 83 -5.86 -6.91 4.14
C LEU A 83 -6.41 -7.74 2.97
N LEU A 84 -7.11 -7.09 2.03
CA LEU A 84 -7.71 -7.76 0.88
C LEU A 84 -6.65 -8.35 -0.05
N ALA A 85 -5.56 -7.63 -0.30
CA ALA A 85 -4.44 -8.13 -1.09
C ALA A 85 -3.80 -9.35 -0.40
N THR A 86 -3.63 -9.33 0.92
CA THR A 86 -3.12 -10.49 1.66
C THR A 86 -4.02 -11.71 1.52
N ILE A 87 -5.33 -11.55 1.68
CA ILE A 87 -6.31 -12.63 1.51
C ILE A 87 -6.28 -13.16 0.08
N ALA A 88 -6.27 -12.26 -0.92
CA ALA A 88 -6.23 -12.63 -2.33
C ALA A 88 -4.96 -13.42 -2.68
N ILE A 89 -3.80 -13.00 -2.18
CA ILE A 89 -2.53 -13.70 -2.40
C ILE A 89 -2.55 -15.07 -1.73
N PHE A 90 -3.06 -15.17 -0.50
CA PHE A 90 -3.16 -16.44 0.21
C PHE A 90 -4.03 -17.47 -0.53
N ILE A 91 -5.11 -17.03 -1.16
CA ILE A 91 -6.04 -17.91 -1.89
C ILE A 91 -5.54 -18.23 -3.30
N GLN A 92 -5.06 -17.23 -4.04
CA GLN A 92 -4.81 -17.35 -5.49
C GLN A 92 -3.35 -17.56 -5.85
N LEU A 93 -2.41 -17.10 -5.02
CA LEU A 93 -0.97 -17.17 -5.25
C LEU A 93 -0.22 -17.64 -3.98
N PRO A 94 -0.63 -18.78 -3.36
CA PRO A 94 -0.07 -19.22 -2.08
C PRO A 94 1.44 -19.48 -2.15
N GLN A 95 1.98 -19.81 -3.32
CA GLN A 95 3.42 -19.97 -3.53
C GLN A 95 4.21 -18.70 -3.21
N LEU A 96 3.61 -17.50 -3.34
CA LEU A 96 4.29 -16.26 -3.01
C LEU A 96 4.53 -16.10 -1.49
N MET A 97 3.80 -16.83 -0.66
CA MET A 97 3.94 -16.79 0.81
C MET A 97 5.18 -17.52 1.31
N THR A 98 5.76 -18.43 0.52
CA THR A 98 6.94 -19.19 0.91
C THR A 98 8.26 -18.47 0.60
N HIS A 99 8.21 -17.38 -0.17
CA HIS A 99 9.38 -16.54 -0.41
C HIS A 99 9.81 -15.82 0.88
N ALA A 100 11.13 -15.71 1.09
CA ALA A 100 11.70 -14.97 2.22
C ALA A 100 11.29 -13.48 2.20
N PHE A 101 11.15 -12.91 0.99
CA PHE A 101 10.59 -11.58 0.76
C PHE A 101 9.24 -11.74 0.07
N ASN A 102 8.18 -11.80 0.87
CA ASN A 102 6.82 -12.01 0.38
C ASN A 102 5.92 -10.78 0.57
N PRO A 103 4.82 -10.69 -0.21
CA PRO A 103 3.86 -9.60 -0.08
C PRO A 103 3.15 -9.51 1.28
N PHE A 104 3.14 -10.58 2.08
CA PHE A 104 2.50 -10.56 3.40
C PHE A 104 3.22 -9.61 4.35
N SER A 105 4.55 -9.67 4.41
CA SER A 105 5.35 -8.80 5.28
C SER A 105 5.12 -7.31 5.02
N ILE A 106 5.08 -6.91 3.74
CA ILE A 106 4.86 -5.50 3.38
C ILE A 106 3.40 -5.07 3.62
N ASN A 107 2.42 -5.93 3.34
CA ASN A 107 1.01 -5.63 3.64
C ASN A 107 0.78 -5.46 5.14
N LEU A 108 1.41 -6.30 5.97
CA LEU A 108 1.36 -6.16 7.43
C LEU A 108 1.98 -4.84 7.89
N ALA A 109 3.10 -4.42 7.28
CA ALA A 109 3.72 -3.13 7.57
C ALA A 109 2.79 -1.96 7.19
N VAL A 110 2.17 -2.00 6.00
CA VAL A 110 1.19 -0.99 5.55
C VAL A 110 0.01 -0.91 6.52
N PHE A 111 -0.57 -2.04 6.90
CA PHE A 111 -1.69 -2.06 7.85
C PHE A 111 -1.30 -1.45 9.20
N SER A 112 -0.14 -1.87 9.73
CA SER A 112 0.38 -1.41 11.02
C SER A 112 0.64 0.09 11.03
N LEU A 113 1.30 0.61 9.98
CA LEU A 113 1.58 2.05 9.85
C LEU A 113 0.30 2.86 9.70
N ALA A 114 -0.68 2.37 8.92
CA ALA A 114 -1.97 3.03 8.78
C ALA A 114 -2.73 3.10 10.10
N LEU A 115 -2.71 2.01 10.89
CA LEU A 115 -3.33 1.96 12.21
C LEU A 115 -2.63 2.91 13.21
N ILE A 116 -1.30 2.94 13.22
CA ILE A 116 -0.52 3.88 14.05
C ILE A 116 -0.88 5.33 13.69
N ASN A 117 -0.89 5.66 12.40
CA ASN A 117 -1.22 7.01 11.96
C ASN A 117 -2.65 7.42 12.34
N LEU A 118 -3.60 6.48 12.24
CA LEU A 118 -4.99 6.68 12.60
C LEU A 118 -5.15 6.97 14.09
N LYS A 119 -4.42 6.21 14.94
CA LYS A 119 -4.39 6.45 16.40
C LYS A 119 -3.85 7.84 16.71
N CYS A 120 -2.72 8.23 16.12
CA CYS A 120 -2.15 9.57 16.30
C CYS A 120 -3.13 10.68 15.90
N LEU A 121 -3.85 10.54 14.78
CA LEU A 121 -4.82 11.54 14.32
C LEU A 121 -6.08 11.61 15.18
N ASN A 122 -6.51 10.51 15.80
CA ASN A 122 -7.65 10.52 16.71
C ASN A 122 -7.29 11.13 18.07
N GLU A 123 -6.08 10.91 18.56
CA GLU A 123 -5.59 11.53 19.81
C GLU A 123 -5.47 13.05 19.70
N GLU A 124 -5.04 13.59 18.55
CA GLU A 124 -4.95 15.04 18.31
C GLU A 124 -6.31 15.73 18.25
N ARG A 125 -7.41 15.00 18.01
CA ARG A 125 -8.76 15.56 17.97
C ARG A 125 -9.49 15.48 19.30
N GLY A 126 -9.00 14.67 20.24
CA GLY A 126 -9.55 14.50 21.58
C GLY A 126 -8.89 15.38 22.65
N SER A 127 -7.86 16.13 22.28
CA SER A 127 -7.17 17.15 23.10
C SER A 127 -7.58 18.56 22.68
#